data_AF-A0A147BSF2-F1
#
_entry.id   AF-A0A147BSF2-F1
#
_cell.length_a   1.000
_cell.length_b   1.000
_cell.length_c   1.000
_cell.angle_alpha   90.00
_cell.angle_beta   90.00
_cell.angle_gamma   90.00
#
_symmetry.space_group_name_H-M   'P 1'
#
loop_
_entity.id
_entity.type
_entity.pdbx_description
1 polymer ?
#
loop_
_entity_poly.entity_id
_entity_poly.type
_entity_poly.pdbx_seq_one_letter_code
_entity_poly.pdbx_strand_id
1 'polypeptide(L)'
;FQPRKTMIVIFFLGILHLSHTDPILPKKSGGDYPDANEVMWKLPQTFMLQSLGNFTNLICGFQIFYNSTKQDKTFRMFDFFLRYMDGQTFHQPYYVKDVTDYTIYLGTHRRPSLPATAKRDILFSDMKSCMVIKNPNNLKVCNLMVTKDKFSTPPGKCLKKFKKHCGSQVFNYTIDNCPYPEKK
;
A
#
# COMPACT_ATOMS: atom_id res chain seq x y z
N PHE A 1 -48.48 -50.09 51.81
CA PHE A 1 -48.19 -48.65 51.65
C PHE A 1 -46.71 -48.50 51.29
N GLN A 2 -46.40 -48.17 50.03
CA GLN A 2 -45.03 -47.83 49.63
C GLN A 2 -44.69 -46.40 50.05
N PRO A 3 -43.41 -46.13 50.32
CA PRO A 3 -42.80 -44.90 49.83
C PRO A 3 -41.71 -45.24 48.82
N ARG A 4 -41.80 -44.54 47.69
CA ARG A 4 -40.92 -44.57 46.54
C ARG A 4 -39.46 -44.35 46.93
N LYS A 5 -38.56 -45.12 46.32
CA LYS A 5 -37.13 -44.80 46.24
C LYS A 5 -36.96 -43.50 45.47
N THR A 6 -36.45 -42.48 46.14
CA THR A 6 -36.08 -41.19 45.56
C THR A 6 -34.98 -41.40 44.54
N MET A 7 -35.27 -41.15 43.27
CA MET A 7 -34.29 -41.20 42.18
C MET A 7 -33.56 -39.86 42.13
N ILE A 8 -32.26 -39.87 42.42
CA ILE A 8 -31.37 -38.72 42.29
C ILE A 8 -31.08 -38.53 40.81
N VAL A 9 -31.57 -37.43 40.23
CA VAL A 9 -31.23 -36.98 38.88
C VAL A 9 -30.34 -35.74 39.02
N ILE A 10 -29.04 -35.91 38.87
CA ILE A 10 -28.10 -34.79 38.78
C ILE A 10 -28.06 -34.35 37.31
N PHE A 11 -28.63 -33.18 37.05
CA PHE A 11 -28.57 -32.51 35.75
C PHE A 11 -27.13 -32.07 35.45
N PHE A 12 -26.57 -32.52 34.33
CA PHE A 12 -25.30 -32.02 33.81
C PHE A 12 -25.50 -30.59 33.29
N LEU A 13 -24.98 -29.61 34.01
CA LEU A 13 -24.81 -28.23 33.55
C LEU A 13 -23.68 -28.19 32.50
N GLY A 14 -24.04 -28.34 31.23
CA GLY A 14 -23.17 -28.05 30.10
C GLY A 14 -22.99 -26.54 29.94
N ILE A 15 -21.92 -25.99 30.51
CA ILE A 15 -21.52 -24.60 30.27
C ILE A 15 -20.94 -24.52 28.86
N LEU A 16 -21.77 -24.17 27.86
CA LEU A 16 -21.29 -23.69 26.57
C LEU A 16 -20.45 -22.43 26.83
N HIS A 17 -19.13 -22.57 26.82
CA HIS A 17 -18.21 -21.46 26.69
C HIS A 17 -18.35 -20.91 25.27
N LEU A 18 -19.30 -20.00 25.08
CA LEU A 18 -19.32 -19.07 23.96
C LEU A 18 -18.01 -18.30 23.98
N SER A 19 -17.03 -18.81 23.24
CA SER A 19 -15.83 -18.07 22.90
C SER A 19 -16.28 -16.99 21.95
N HIS A 20 -16.69 -15.84 22.49
CA HIS A 20 -16.80 -14.61 21.73
C HIS A 20 -15.40 -14.31 21.20
N THR A 21 -15.12 -14.76 19.98
CA THR A 21 -14.09 -14.15 19.17
C THR A 21 -14.63 -12.77 18.85
N ASP A 22 -14.21 -11.79 19.64
CA ASP A 22 -14.35 -10.40 19.23
C ASP A 22 -13.79 -10.33 17.80
N PRO A 23 -14.56 -9.84 16.80
CA PRO A 23 -13.95 -9.51 15.53
C PRO A 23 -12.84 -8.52 15.87
N ILE A 24 -11.60 -8.88 15.54
CA ILE A 24 -10.44 -8.00 15.66
C ILE A 24 -10.72 -6.83 14.72
N LEU A 25 -11.46 -5.84 15.21
CA LEU A 25 -11.55 -4.53 14.62
C LEU A 25 -10.11 -4.07 14.46
N PRO A 26 -9.62 -3.81 13.24
CA PRO A 26 -8.26 -3.31 13.06
C PRO A 26 -8.16 -2.04 13.89
N LYS A 27 -7.41 -2.15 15.00
CA LYS A 27 -7.09 -1.09 15.96
C LYS A 27 -6.88 0.17 15.14
N LYS A 28 -7.73 1.21 15.31
CA LYS A 28 -7.74 2.48 14.55
C LYS A 28 -6.30 2.92 14.29
N SER A 29 -5.78 2.41 13.19
CA SER A 29 -4.36 2.40 12.92
C SER A 29 -4.17 3.78 12.35
N GLY A 30 -3.35 4.60 12.99
CA GLY A 30 -3.18 6.01 12.61
C GLY A 30 -2.51 6.20 11.24
N GLY A 31 -2.82 5.36 10.24
CA GLY A 31 -2.36 5.33 8.87
C GLY A 31 -1.61 4.05 8.48
N ASP A 32 -1.29 3.11 9.39
CA ASP A 32 -0.59 1.86 9.02
C ASP A 32 -1.54 0.89 8.32
N TYR A 33 -1.05 0.22 7.27
CA TYR A 33 -1.82 -0.75 6.47
C TYR A 33 -3.20 -0.21 6.05
N PRO A 34 -3.27 0.97 5.42
CA PRO A 34 -4.52 1.58 4.99
C PRO A 34 -5.18 0.78 3.86
N ASP A 35 -6.48 1.02 3.63
CA ASP A 35 -7.15 0.59 2.41
C ASP A 35 -6.44 1.19 1.18
N ALA A 36 -5.89 0.34 0.32
CA ALA A 36 -5.11 0.79 -0.82
C ALA A 36 -5.97 1.44 -1.91
N ASN A 37 -7.25 1.10 -2.04
CA ASN A 37 -8.13 1.80 -2.99
C ASN A 37 -8.31 3.26 -2.58
N GLU A 38 -8.50 3.53 -1.29
CA GLU A 38 -8.63 4.89 -0.76
C GLU A 38 -7.33 5.69 -0.96
N VAL A 39 -6.17 5.09 -0.67
CA VAL A 39 -4.86 5.74 -0.88
C VAL A 39 -4.64 6.07 -2.36
N MET A 40 -4.87 5.11 -3.26
CA MET A 40 -4.69 5.32 -4.70
C MET A 40 -5.56 6.46 -5.22
N TRP A 41 -6.77 6.60 -4.69
CA TRP A 41 -7.68 7.68 -5.06
C TRP A 41 -7.25 9.04 -4.51
N LYS A 42 -6.87 9.11 -3.24
CA LYS A 42 -6.50 10.36 -2.57
C LYS A 42 -5.09 10.86 -2.90
N LEU A 43 -4.18 9.95 -3.24
CA LEU A 43 -2.78 10.22 -3.57
C LEU A 43 -2.42 9.69 -4.97
N PRO A 44 -3.08 10.19 -6.03
CA PRO A 44 -2.90 9.65 -7.38
C PRO A 44 -1.52 9.95 -7.96
N GLN A 45 -0.79 10.93 -7.44
CA GLN A 45 0.58 11.23 -7.86
C GLN A 45 1.44 11.59 -6.67
N THR A 46 2.59 10.92 -6.55
CA THR A 46 3.56 11.16 -5.48
C THR A 46 4.98 10.93 -5.96
N PHE A 47 5.93 11.61 -5.33
CA PHE A 47 7.34 11.65 -5.66
C PHE A 47 8.15 10.95 -4.58
N MET A 48 9.17 10.22 -5.00
CA MET A 48 10.06 9.49 -4.11
C MET A 48 10.97 10.49 -3.40
N LEU A 49 10.77 10.64 -2.09
CA LEU A 49 11.63 11.44 -1.23
C LEU A 49 12.77 10.61 -0.67
N GLN A 50 12.46 9.40 -0.19
CA GLN A 50 13.43 8.47 0.38
C GLN A 50 13.20 7.05 -0.13
N SER A 51 14.29 6.28 -0.22
CA SER A 51 14.22 4.84 -0.40
C SER A 51 15.24 4.12 0.48
N LEU A 52 14.93 2.88 0.86
CA LEU A 52 15.91 1.94 1.40
C LEU A 52 16.95 1.53 0.34
N GLY A 53 16.55 1.49 -0.93
CA GLY A 53 17.40 1.13 -2.05
C GLY A 53 18.18 2.34 -2.57
N ASN A 54 19.43 2.11 -2.97
CA ASN A 54 20.24 3.13 -3.65
C ASN A 54 19.94 3.13 -5.15
N PHE A 55 19.34 4.21 -5.64
CA PHE A 55 19.18 4.52 -7.05
C PHE A 55 20.21 5.59 -7.43
N THR A 56 21.43 5.15 -7.74
CA THR A 56 22.54 6.06 -8.05
C THR A 56 22.19 6.97 -9.23
N ASN A 57 22.53 8.25 -9.12
CA ASN A 57 22.27 9.29 -10.12
C ASN A 57 20.77 9.53 -10.43
N LEU A 58 19.85 9.10 -9.55
CA LEU A 58 18.43 9.42 -9.70
C LEU A 58 18.16 10.89 -9.34
N ILE A 59 17.53 11.62 -10.26
CA ILE A 59 17.11 13.03 -10.04
C ILE A 59 15.61 13.18 -9.84
N CYS A 60 14.82 12.20 -10.29
CA CYS A 60 13.40 12.19 -10.09
C CYS A 60 12.87 10.76 -10.10
N GLY A 61 12.18 10.37 -9.02
CA GLY A 61 11.34 9.19 -9.00
C GLY A 61 9.92 9.59 -8.66
N PHE A 62 8.93 9.09 -9.38
CA PHE A 62 7.53 9.28 -9.01
C PHE A 62 6.69 8.07 -9.36
N GLN A 63 5.52 7.99 -8.75
CA GLN A 63 4.50 7.04 -9.15
C GLN A 63 3.18 7.75 -9.42
N ILE A 64 2.38 7.15 -10.29
CA ILE A 64 1.03 7.60 -10.58
C ILE A 64 0.03 6.45 -10.54
N PHE A 65 -1.16 6.74 -10.03
CA PHE A 65 -2.36 5.94 -10.18
C PHE A 65 -3.33 6.70 -11.06
N TYR A 66 -3.82 6.07 -12.13
CA TYR A 66 -4.69 6.73 -13.09
C TYR A 66 -5.64 5.73 -13.75
N ASN A 67 -6.65 6.25 -14.43
CA ASN A 67 -7.52 5.45 -15.29
C ASN A 67 -7.09 5.63 -16.75
N SER A 68 -7.04 4.53 -17.51
CA SER A 68 -6.78 4.54 -18.94
C SER A 68 -7.91 3.85 -19.67
N THR A 69 -8.54 4.55 -20.61
CA THR A 69 -9.58 3.98 -21.47
C THR A 69 -8.94 3.45 -22.74
N LYS A 70 -9.18 2.18 -23.08
CA LYS A 70 -8.78 1.58 -24.36
C LYS A 70 -9.97 0.86 -24.98
N GLN A 71 -10.30 1.24 -26.21
CA GLN A 71 -11.58 0.89 -26.83
C GLN A 71 -12.69 1.42 -25.90
N ASP A 72 -13.53 0.57 -25.32
CA ASP A 72 -14.64 1.00 -24.44
C ASP A 72 -14.49 0.49 -23.00
N LYS A 73 -13.26 0.16 -22.60
CA LYS A 73 -12.96 -0.35 -21.25
C LYS A 73 -11.99 0.57 -20.54
N THR A 74 -12.37 0.96 -19.32
CA THR A 74 -11.53 1.72 -18.40
C THR A 74 -10.72 0.77 -17.54
N PHE A 75 -9.41 0.98 -17.50
CA PHE A 75 -8.48 0.20 -16.70
C PHE A 75 -7.84 1.09 -15.64
N ARG A 76 -7.77 0.59 -14.41
CA ARG A 76 -6.96 1.20 -13.36
C ARG A 76 -5.50 0.86 -13.61
N MET A 77 -4.65 1.88 -13.57
CA MET A 77 -3.24 1.80 -13.90
C MET A 77 -2.40 2.25 -12.72
N PHE A 78 -1.23 1.65 -12.59
CA PHE A 78 -0.14 2.11 -11.73
C PHE A 78 1.09 2.27 -12.60
N ASP A 79 1.77 3.40 -12.48
CA ASP A 79 3.07 3.62 -13.09
C ASP A 79 4.12 3.97 -12.07
N PHE A 80 5.33 3.51 -12.36
CA PHE A 80 6.52 3.89 -11.62
C PHE A 80 7.56 4.41 -12.60
N PHE A 81 7.92 5.67 -12.42
CA PHE A 81 8.82 6.39 -13.31
C PHE A 81 10.08 6.83 -12.56
N LEU A 82 11.23 6.65 -13.19
CA LEU A 82 12.53 7.13 -12.72
C LEU A 82 13.24 7.89 -13.85
N ARG A 83 13.87 9.01 -13.52
CA ARG A 83 14.76 9.76 -14.40
C ARG A 83 16.12 9.93 -13.74
N TYR A 84 17.16 9.63 -14.51
CA TYR A 84 18.55 9.70 -14.10
C TYR A 84 19.24 10.94 -14.68
N MET A 85 20.37 11.32 -14.09
CA MET A 85 21.16 12.50 -14.50
C MET A 85 21.66 12.42 -15.95
N ASP A 86 21.95 11.23 -16.44
CA ASP A 86 22.42 10.96 -17.81
C ASP A 86 21.29 11.04 -18.86
N GLY A 87 20.07 11.40 -18.43
CA GLY A 87 18.90 11.49 -19.28
C GLY A 87 18.16 10.17 -19.47
N GLN A 88 18.68 9.04 -18.96
CA GLN A 88 17.95 7.77 -19.02
C GLN A 88 16.67 7.85 -18.21
N THR A 89 15.63 7.22 -18.74
CA THR A 89 14.33 7.09 -18.08
C THR A 89 13.93 5.64 -17.97
N PHE A 90 13.41 5.26 -16.81
CA PHE A 90 12.75 3.98 -16.59
C PHE A 90 11.27 4.22 -16.33
N HIS A 91 10.42 3.45 -16.98
CA HIS A 91 8.97 3.55 -16.88
C HIS A 91 8.37 2.14 -16.84
N GLN A 92 7.48 1.90 -15.89
CA GLN A 92 6.92 0.59 -15.65
C GLN A 92 5.40 0.64 -15.43
N PRO A 93 4.62 0.74 -16.52
CA PRO A 93 3.17 0.79 -16.46
C PRO A 93 2.63 -0.61 -16.15
N TYR A 94 1.71 -0.66 -15.21
CA TYR A 94 0.98 -1.87 -14.82
C TYR A 94 -0.52 -1.63 -14.83
N TYR A 95 -1.25 -2.67 -15.20
CA TYR A 95 -2.68 -2.78 -14.92
C TYR A 95 -2.85 -3.22 -13.47
N VAL A 96 -3.70 -2.52 -12.72
CA VAL A 96 -4.15 -2.95 -11.40
C VAL A 96 -5.13 -4.10 -11.61
N LYS A 97 -4.73 -5.29 -11.17
CA LYS A 97 -5.48 -6.54 -11.33
C LYS A 97 -6.50 -6.71 -10.23
N ASP A 98 -6.06 -6.44 -9.00
CA ASP A 98 -6.86 -6.56 -7.80
C ASP A 98 -6.25 -5.71 -6.69
N VAL A 99 -7.02 -5.45 -5.64
CA VAL A 99 -6.57 -4.78 -4.42
C VAL A 99 -7.17 -5.51 -3.24
N THR A 100 -6.31 -6.00 -2.35
CA THR A 100 -6.72 -6.67 -1.11
C THR A 100 -6.07 -5.94 0.07
N ASP A 101 -6.89 -5.34 0.92
CA ASP A 101 -6.47 -4.49 2.03
C ASP A 101 -5.48 -3.40 1.57
N TYR A 102 -4.23 -3.49 2.03
CA TYR A 102 -3.15 -2.56 1.73
C TYR A 102 -2.26 -3.01 0.56
N THR A 103 -2.60 -4.13 -0.09
CA THR A 103 -1.81 -4.74 -1.17
C THR A 103 -2.45 -4.47 -2.53
N ILE A 104 -1.66 -3.97 -3.46
CA ILE A 104 -2.03 -3.77 -4.86
C ILE A 104 -1.41 -4.90 -5.68
N TYR A 105 -2.24 -5.65 -6.41
CA TYR A 105 -1.81 -6.67 -7.35
C TYR A 105 -1.73 -6.10 -8.76
N LEU A 106 -0.59 -6.29 -9.41
CA LEU A 106 -0.21 -5.62 -10.65
C LEU A 106 0.12 -6.63 -11.75
N GLY A 107 -0.21 -6.31 -12.99
CA GLY A 107 0.15 -7.13 -14.16
C GLY A 107 0.48 -6.28 -15.38
N THR A 108 1.32 -6.80 -16.27
CA THR A 108 1.75 -6.08 -17.49
C THR A 108 0.73 -6.18 -18.63
N HIS A 109 -0.31 -7.02 -18.48
CA HIS A 109 -1.30 -7.27 -19.52
C HIS A 109 -2.73 -6.94 -19.06
N ARG A 110 -3.56 -6.35 -19.92
CA ARG A 110 -4.94 -5.91 -19.57
C ARG A 110 -5.96 -7.02 -19.32
N ARG A 111 -5.74 -8.21 -19.89
CA ARG A 111 -6.68 -9.35 -19.83
C ARG A 111 -6.92 -9.79 -18.37
N PRO A 112 -8.17 -9.79 -17.86
CA PRO A 112 -8.46 -10.18 -16.47
C PRO A 112 -8.06 -11.61 -16.11
N SER A 113 -8.14 -12.54 -17.06
CA SER A 113 -7.79 -13.95 -16.86
C SER A 113 -6.29 -14.21 -16.64
N LEU A 114 -5.42 -13.23 -16.96
CA LEU A 114 -3.99 -13.36 -16.71
C LEU A 114 -3.66 -12.91 -15.28
N PRO A 115 -2.89 -13.71 -14.53
CA PRO A 115 -2.59 -13.44 -13.12
C PRO A 115 -1.76 -12.16 -12.95
N ALA A 116 -1.74 -11.65 -11.72
CA ALA A 116 -0.80 -10.61 -11.33
C ALA A 116 0.64 -11.13 -11.35
N THR A 117 1.56 -10.30 -11.82
CA THR A 117 3.00 -10.62 -11.94
C THR A 117 3.86 -9.79 -10.99
N ALA A 118 3.27 -8.78 -10.35
CA ALA A 118 3.92 -7.92 -9.38
C ALA A 118 2.92 -7.52 -8.29
N LYS A 119 3.43 -7.01 -7.17
CA LYS A 119 2.62 -6.44 -6.10
C LYS A 119 3.30 -5.26 -5.43
N ARG A 120 2.52 -4.41 -4.77
CA ARG A 120 2.99 -3.30 -3.94
C ARG A 120 2.17 -3.24 -2.67
N ASP A 121 2.85 -3.06 -1.55
CA ASP A 121 2.21 -2.96 -0.24
C ASP A 121 2.30 -1.50 0.23
N ILE A 122 1.16 -0.90 0.56
CA ILE A 122 1.12 0.42 1.18
C ILE A 122 1.19 0.22 2.69
N LEU A 123 2.38 0.41 3.27
CA LEU A 123 2.61 0.13 4.69
C LEU A 123 2.08 1.27 5.58
N PHE A 124 2.03 2.48 5.04
CA PHE A 124 1.50 3.65 5.73
C PHE A 124 0.96 4.69 4.72
N SER A 125 -0.09 5.42 5.09
CA SER A 125 -0.50 6.65 4.42
C SER A 125 -1.14 7.62 5.42
N ASP A 126 -0.92 8.92 5.24
CA ASP A 126 -1.70 9.95 5.93
C ASP A 126 -2.96 10.35 5.14
N MET A 127 -3.22 9.69 4.01
CA MET A 127 -4.34 9.92 3.09
C MET A 127 -4.38 11.31 2.46
N LYS A 128 -3.33 12.12 2.60
CA LYS A 128 -3.33 13.53 2.15
C LYS A 128 -2.06 13.95 1.44
N SER A 129 -0.91 13.53 1.94
CA SER A 129 0.37 14.04 1.47
C SER A 129 1.49 13.02 1.34
N CYS A 130 1.37 11.83 1.92
CA CYS A 130 2.43 10.85 1.85
C CYS A 130 1.93 9.40 1.94
N MET A 131 2.75 8.50 1.44
CA MET A 131 2.63 7.07 1.70
C MET A 131 4.01 6.41 1.78
N VAL A 132 4.07 5.31 2.53
CA VAL A 132 5.20 4.38 2.51
C VAL A 132 4.78 3.17 1.71
N ILE A 133 5.48 2.90 0.61
CA ILE A 133 5.16 1.81 -0.30
C ILE A 133 6.35 0.87 -0.44
N LYS A 134 6.09 -0.44 -0.46
CA LYS A 134 7.13 -1.48 -0.54
C LYS A 134 6.87 -2.42 -1.71
N ASN A 135 7.94 -2.90 -2.32
CA ASN A 135 7.89 -4.09 -3.16
C ASN A 135 8.20 -5.32 -2.29
N PRO A 136 7.21 -6.14 -1.93
CA PRO A 136 7.45 -7.33 -1.11
C PRO A 136 8.33 -8.38 -1.81
N ASN A 137 8.46 -8.34 -3.14
CA ASN A 137 9.33 -9.24 -3.89
C ASN A 137 10.77 -8.73 -4.01
N ASN A 138 11.03 -7.48 -3.62
CA ASN A 138 12.37 -6.91 -3.54
C ASN A 138 12.49 -6.06 -2.27
N LEU A 139 13.04 -6.67 -1.21
CA LEU A 139 13.12 -6.06 0.12
C LEU A 139 13.90 -4.74 0.15
N LYS A 140 14.77 -4.48 -0.84
CA LYS A 140 15.51 -3.20 -0.95
C LYS A 140 14.63 -2.06 -1.45
N VAL A 141 13.46 -2.34 -2.04
CA VAL A 141 12.57 -1.31 -2.59
C VAL A 141 11.46 -1.03 -1.58
N CYS A 142 11.74 -0.06 -0.71
CA CYS A 142 10.81 0.48 0.28
C CYS A 142 10.96 2.00 0.23
N ASN A 143 9.91 2.71 -0.17
CA ASN A 143 9.98 4.12 -0.55
C ASN A 143 9.03 4.96 0.29
N LEU A 144 9.51 6.12 0.73
CA LEU A 144 8.66 7.21 1.17
C LEU A 144 8.29 8.06 -0.04
N MET A 145 7.01 8.04 -0.40
CA MET A 145 6.44 8.83 -1.48
C MET A 145 5.66 10.00 -0.88
N VAL A 146 5.83 11.21 -1.43
CA VAL A 146 5.19 12.44 -0.95
C VAL A 146 4.58 13.24 -2.10
N THR A 147 3.57 14.05 -1.83
CA THR A 147 3.07 15.01 -2.80
C THR A 147 4.10 16.11 -3.07
N LYS A 148 4.02 16.73 -4.24
CA LYS A 148 4.99 17.77 -4.67
C LYS A 148 5.10 18.92 -3.67
N ASP A 149 3.96 19.40 -3.16
CA ASP A 149 3.89 20.51 -2.21
C ASP A 149 4.52 20.19 -0.84
N LYS A 150 4.67 18.90 -0.51
CA LYS A 150 5.30 18.44 0.73
C LYS A 150 6.71 17.91 0.55
N PHE A 151 7.29 18.00 -0.64
CA PHE A 151 8.62 17.45 -0.88
C PHE A 151 9.71 18.13 -0.05
N SER A 152 9.74 19.46 -0.02
CA SER A 152 10.73 20.24 0.75
C SER A 152 10.46 20.25 2.26
N THR A 153 9.21 20.00 2.67
CA THR A 153 8.79 20.01 4.07
C THR A 153 7.88 18.81 4.37
N PRO A 154 8.43 17.58 4.32
CA PRO A 154 7.66 16.36 4.49
C PRO A 154 7.08 16.27 5.91
N PRO A 155 5.85 15.76 6.10
CA PRO A 155 5.28 15.64 7.43
C PRO A 155 6.11 14.70 8.30
N GLY A 156 6.45 15.14 9.52
CA GLY A 156 7.27 14.35 10.44
C GLY A 156 6.69 12.97 10.78
N LYS A 157 5.35 12.83 10.71
CA LYS A 157 4.67 11.53 10.88
C LYS A 157 5.06 10.55 9.76
N CYS A 158 5.15 11.00 8.52
CA CYS A 158 5.54 10.17 7.37
C CYS A 158 6.97 9.67 7.51
N LEU A 159 7.90 10.54 7.91
CA LEU A 159 9.30 10.18 8.17
C LEU A 159 9.42 9.12 9.28
N LYS A 160 8.71 9.32 10.39
CA LYS A 160 8.68 8.35 11.51
C LYS A 160 8.14 6.98 11.06
N LYS A 161 7.11 6.97 10.23
CA LYS A 161 6.48 5.75 9.72
C LYS A 161 7.34 5.05 8.67
N PHE A 162 8.02 5.80 7.81
CA PHE A 162 9.02 5.26 6.92
C PHE A 162 10.13 4.55 7.70
N LYS A 163 10.71 5.20 8.72
CA LYS A 163 11.72 4.58 9.58
C LYS A 163 11.22 3.30 10.27
N LYS A 164 9.97 3.33 10.77
CA LYS A 164 9.34 2.17 11.42
C LYS A 164 9.19 0.98 10.47
N HIS A 165 8.79 1.22 9.22
CA HIS A 165 8.41 0.16 8.27
C HIS A 165 9.56 -0.29 7.35
N CYS A 166 10.49 0.61 7.02
CA CYS A 166 11.58 0.37 6.07
C CYS A 166 12.97 0.34 6.72
N GLY A 167 13.12 0.78 7.97
CA GLY A 167 14.42 0.83 8.66
C GLY A 167 15.12 2.19 8.60
N SER A 168 16.40 2.24 9.01
CA SER A 168 17.14 3.49 9.23
C SER A 168 18.18 3.86 8.16
N GLN A 169 18.58 2.93 7.29
CA GLN A 169 19.44 3.26 6.16
C GLN A 169 18.57 3.86 5.05
N VAL A 170 18.81 5.12 4.69
CA VAL A 170 17.95 5.87 3.77
C VAL A 170 18.80 6.60 2.74
N PHE A 171 18.36 6.53 1.49
CA PHE A 171 18.85 7.36 0.39
C PHE A 171 17.79 8.43 0.11
N ASN A 172 18.20 9.69 0.09
CA ASN A 172 17.33 10.82 -0.23
C ASN A 172 17.45 11.16 -1.71
N TYR A 173 16.37 11.63 -2.30
CA TYR A 173 16.31 12.01 -3.72
C TYR A 173 15.80 13.43 -3.89
N THR A 174 16.04 14.00 -5.06
CA THR A 174 15.47 15.28 -5.47
C THR A 174 14.22 15.07 -6.33
N ILE A 175 13.57 16.16 -6.72
CA ILE A 175 12.45 16.18 -7.68
C ILE A 175 12.75 17.10 -8.86
N ASP A 176 14.03 17.24 -9.16
CA ASP A 176 14.50 18.16 -10.18
C ASP A 176 14.20 17.59 -11.56
N ASN A 177 13.71 18.45 -12.47
CA ASN A 177 13.45 18.09 -13.86
C ASN A 177 12.56 16.84 -14.03
N CYS A 178 11.66 16.59 -13.08
CA CYS A 178 10.63 15.57 -13.24
C CYS A 178 9.79 15.88 -14.48
N PRO A 179 9.68 14.96 -15.47
CA PRO A 179 8.71 15.10 -16.54
C PRO A 179 7.35 14.92 -15.90
N TYR A 180 6.72 16.03 -15.55
CA TYR A 180 5.37 15.99 -14.99
C TYR A 180 4.47 15.36 -16.06
N PRO A 181 3.61 14.39 -15.70
CA PRO A 181 2.53 14.05 -16.60
C PRO A 181 1.76 15.34 -16.82
N GLU A 182 1.79 15.85 -18.06
CA GLU A 182 0.88 16.90 -18.48
C GLU A 182 -0.51 16.41 -18.10
N LYS A 183 -1.28 17.26 -17.40
CA LYS A 183 -2.70 16.98 -17.18
C LYS A 183 -3.31 16.85 -18.57
N LYS A 184 -3.56 15.61 -19.01
CA LYS A 184 -4.38 15.33 -20.18
C LYS A 184 -5.84 15.52 -19.81
#